data_AF-A0A673KGQ0-F1
#
_entry.id   AF-A0A673KGQ0-F1
#
_cell.length_a   1.000
_cell.length_b   1.000
_cell.length_c   1.000
_cell.angle_alpha   90.00
_cell.angle_beta   90.00
_cell.angle_gamma   90.00
#
_symmetry.space_group_name_H-M   'P 1'
#
loop_
_entity.id
_entity.type
_entity.pdbx_description
1 polymer ?
#
loop_
_entity_poly.entity_id
_entity_poly.type
_entity_poly.pdbx_seq_one_letter_code
_entity_poly.pdbx_strand_id
1 'polypeptide(L)'
;ISGKARRISNKPTNQRDNFLKGNQIFIYLYCNASVLMYNNKKNNFCSSAFWKILMNGPPDTPYEHGVFELYCEFGPEYPVKPPLMRFFTPVYHCNVNSEGRICHNIFDRNYSSQITMREILDAVFGLLIAPEPSDPLDR
;
A
#
# COMPACT_ATOMS: atom_id res chain seq x y z
N ILE A 1 -52.65 6.77 8.13
CA ILE A 1 -51.39 7.07 8.85
C ILE A 1 -50.28 6.36 8.09
N SER A 2 -49.29 7.12 7.61
CA SER A 2 -48.28 6.70 6.64
C SER A 2 -47.22 5.79 7.25
N GLY A 3 -46.70 4.83 6.47
CA GLY A 3 -45.51 4.06 6.82
C GLY A 3 -44.65 3.79 5.59
N LYS A 4 -43.85 4.79 5.15
CA LYS A 4 -42.84 4.60 4.09
C LYS A 4 -41.78 3.61 4.57
N ALA A 5 -41.59 2.51 3.83
CA ALA A 5 -40.45 1.63 3.97
C ALA A 5 -39.16 2.45 3.70
N ARG A 6 -38.28 2.56 4.71
CA ARG A 6 -36.96 3.16 4.53
C ARG A 6 -36.08 2.21 3.74
N ARG A 7 -35.66 2.65 2.57
CA ARG A 7 -34.59 2.05 1.77
C ARG A 7 -33.30 2.14 2.61
N ILE A 8 -32.83 1.02 3.16
CA ILE A 8 -31.51 0.96 3.80
C ILE A 8 -30.51 1.04 2.65
N SER A 9 -29.90 2.21 2.47
CA SER A 9 -28.79 2.38 1.53
C SER A 9 -27.59 1.62 2.09
N ASN A 10 -27.25 0.50 1.45
CA ASN A 10 -25.92 -0.12 1.60
C ASN A 10 -24.90 0.84 0.98
N LYS A 11 -24.50 1.87 1.73
CA LYS A 11 -23.27 2.60 1.42
C LYS A 11 -22.12 1.79 2.04
N PRO A 12 -21.12 1.34 1.26
CA PRO A 12 -19.89 0.86 1.87
C PRO A 12 -19.34 2.00 2.73
N THR A 13 -19.05 1.72 3.99
CA THR A 13 -18.39 2.64 4.91
C THR A 13 -16.98 2.91 4.41
N ASN A 14 -16.85 3.87 3.49
CA ASN A 14 -15.59 4.58 3.21
C ASN A 14 -15.26 5.43 4.46
N GLN A 15 -14.76 4.79 5.51
CA GLN A 15 -14.10 5.51 6.60
C GLN A 15 -12.78 6.02 6.04
N ARG A 16 -12.77 7.31 5.68
CA ARG A 16 -11.59 8.08 5.30
C ARG A 16 -10.84 8.41 6.59
N ASP A 17 -10.16 7.43 7.16
CA ASP A 17 -9.27 7.70 8.28
C ASP A 17 -8.00 8.33 7.73
N ASN A 18 -7.98 9.67 7.77
CA ASN A 18 -6.84 10.50 7.37
C ASN A 18 -5.71 10.30 8.38
N PHE A 19 -4.86 9.30 8.17
CA PHE A 19 -3.61 9.17 8.90
C PHE A 19 -2.45 9.64 8.02
N LEU A 20 -1.66 10.56 8.57
CA LEU A 20 -0.45 11.24 8.04
C LEU A 20 -0.67 12.61 7.35
N LYS A 21 -0.95 13.63 8.18
CA LYS A 21 -0.73 15.04 7.81
C LYS A 21 0.78 15.33 7.87
N GLY A 22 1.40 15.56 6.72
CA GLY A 22 2.80 16.00 6.59
C GLY A 22 3.26 15.94 5.14
N ASN A 23 3.06 14.78 4.50
CA ASN A 23 3.24 14.54 3.06
C ASN A 23 2.01 13.73 2.65
N GLN A 24 1.23 14.17 1.66
CA GLN A 24 -0.15 13.67 1.42
C GLN A 24 -0.19 12.20 0.95
N ILE A 25 0.01 11.26 1.87
CA ILE A 25 -0.15 9.82 1.69
C ILE A 25 -1.49 9.44 2.33
N PHE A 26 -2.40 8.92 1.52
CA PHE A 26 -3.71 8.45 1.98
C PHE A 26 -3.72 6.93 2.01
N ILE A 27 -3.92 6.34 3.18
CA ILE A 27 -3.97 4.88 3.35
C ILE A 27 -5.44 4.45 3.40
N TYR A 28 -5.83 3.51 2.53
CA TYR A 28 -7.14 2.88 2.57
C TYR A 28 -7.00 1.42 3.00
N LEU A 29 -7.49 1.12 4.20
CA LEU A 29 -7.48 -0.24 4.75
C LEU A 29 -8.70 -1.01 4.21
N TYR A 30 -8.48 -1.98 3.34
CA TYR A 30 -9.52 -2.90 2.87
C TYR A 30 -9.33 -4.27 3.54
N CYS A 31 -10.03 -4.51 4.65
CA CYS A 31 -10.21 -5.85 5.17
C CYS A 31 -11.42 -6.50 4.48
N ASN A 32 -11.22 -7.06 3.28
CA ASN A 32 -12.28 -7.83 2.62
C ASN A 32 -12.33 -9.24 3.18
N ALA A 33 -13.13 -9.45 4.24
CA ALA A 33 -13.50 -10.78 4.73
C ALA A 33 -14.28 -11.65 3.70
N SER A 34 -14.52 -11.16 2.48
CA SER A 34 -15.42 -11.77 1.50
C SER A 34 -14.77 -12.80 0.55
N VAL A 35 -13.44 -12.85 0.44
CA VAL A 35 -12.76 -13.79 -0.48
C VAL A 35 -12.58 -15.19 0.14
N LEU A 36 -12.63 -15.32 1.47
CA LEU A 36 -12.47 -16.59 2.17
C LEU A 36 -13.71 -17.52 2.09
N MET A 37 -14.87 -17.06 1.63
CA MET A 37 -16.09 -17.88 1.60
C MET A 37 -16.38 -18.56 0.25
N TYR A 38 -15.63 -18.28 -0.83
CA TYR A 38 -15.93 -18.86 -2.15
C TYR A 38 -15.17 -20.15 -2.48
N ASN A 39 -14.11 -20.51 -1.75
CA ASN A 39 -13.43 -21.80 -1.94
C ASN A 39 -13.40 -22.59 -0.64
N ASN A 40 -14.36 -23.51 -0.58
CA ASN A 40 -14.63 -24.47 0.48
C ASN A 40 -13.37 -25.31 0.82
N LYS A 41 -12.60 -24.89 1.83
CA LYS A 41 -11.79 -25.78 2.70
C LYS A 41 -11.41 -25.04 3.98
N LYS A 42 -11.95 -25.53 5.09
CA LYS A 42 -11.65 -25.12 6.46
C LYS A 42 -10.14 -25.07 6.70
N ASN A 43 -9.59 -23.90 6.98
CA ASN A 43 -8.49 -23.65 7.92
C ASN A 43 -8.50 -22.17 8.30
N ASN A 44 -8.64 -21.92 9.59
CA ASN A 44 -8.81 -20.60 10.20
C ASN A 44 -7.52 -19.76 10.12
N PHE A 45 -7.52 -18.71 9.29
CA PHE A 45 -6.86 -17.42 9.54
C PHE A 45 -7.34 -16.43 8.47
N CYS A 46 -7.68 -15.19 8.82
CA CYS A 46 -7.82 -14.12 7.83
C CYS A 46 -6.40 -13.82 7.32
N SER A 47 -5.94 -14.50 6.26
CA SER A 47 -4.52 -14.90 6.15
C SER A 47 -3.53 -13.97 5.46
N SER A 48 -3.89 -12.74 5.12
CA SER A 48 -2.93 -11.65 4.90
C SER A 48 -3.71 -10.34 4.98
N ALA A 49 -3.28 -9.42 5.84
CA ALA A 49 -3.78 -8.06 5.72
C ALA A 49 -3.32 -7.54 4.34
N PHE A 50 -4.19 -6.83 3.64
CA PHE A 50 -3.87 -6.20 2.36
C PHE A 50 -4.24 -4.73 2.46
N TRP A 51 -3.29 -3.85 2.17
CA TRP A 51 -3.50 -2.41 2.18
C TRP A 51 -3.41 -1.86 0.77
N LYS A 52 -4.38 -1.00 0.44
CA LYS A 52 -4.34 -0.15 -0.74
C LYS A 52 -3.94 1.26 -0.30
N ILE A 53 -2.86 1.76 -0.86
CA ILE A 53 -2.31 3.07 -0.52
C ILE A 53 -2.44 3.96 -1.75
N LEU A 54 -2.91 5.20 -1.55
CA LEU A 54 -2.84 6.26 -2.55
C LEU A 54 -1.79 7.27 -2.11
N MET A 55 -0.73 7.41 -2.89
CA MET A 55 0.37 8.31 -2.64
C MET A 55 0.34 9.45 -3.65
N ASN A 56 0.23 10.68 -3.18
CA ASN A 56 0.43 11.83 -4.05
C ASN A 56 1.92 11.95 -4.38
N GLY A 57 2.23 12.30 -5.62
CA GLY A 57 3.60 12.58 -6.03
C GLY A 57 4.20 13.74 -5.23
N PRO A 58 5.47 13.66 -4.84
CA PRO A 58 6.13 14.76 -4.14
C PRO A 58 6.16 16.04 -5.00
N PRO A 59 6.02 17.23 -4.40
CA PRO A 59 6.20 18.49 -5.12
C PRO A 59 7.65 18.65 -5.60
N ASP A 60 7.88 19.48 -6.62
CA ASP A 60 9.21 19.75 -7.17
C ASP A 60 9.93 18.50 -7.73
N THR A 61 9.17 17.46 -8.08
CA THR A 61 9.66 16.25 -8.74
C THR A 61 8.91 15.99 -10.05
N PRO A 62 9.43 15.15 -10.96
CA PRO A 62 8.68 14.73 -12.16
C PRO A 62 7.35 14.02 -11.86
N TYR A 63 7.14 13.61 -10.60
CA TYR A 63 5.94 12.91 -10.15
C TYR A 63 4.88 13.88 -9.60
N GLU A 64 5.18 15.17 -9.51
CA GLU A 64 4.27 16.18 -8.97
C GLU A 64 2.90 16.16 -9.67
N HIS A 65 1.84 16.38 -8.89
CA HIS A 65 0.43 16.26 -9.30
C HIS A 65 -0.03 14.84 -9.72
N GLY A 66 0.88 13.86 -9.75
CA GLY A 66 0.54 12.45 -9.92
C GLY A 66 -0.11 11.85 -8.66
N VAL A 67 -0.94 10.82 -8.87
CA VAL A 67 -1.48 9.98 -7.79
C VAL A 67 -1.15 8.53 -8.11
N PHE A 68 -0.36 7.92 -7.23
CA PHE A 68 0.13 6.56 -7.39
C PHE A 68 -0.62 5.62 -6.46
N GLU A 69 -1.19 4.57 -7.02
CA GLU A 69 -1.76 3.48 -6.26
C GLU A 69 -0.66 2.46 -5.95
N LEU A 70 -0.53 2.09 -4.67
CA LEU A 70 0.37 1.05 -4.20
C LEU A 70 -0.43 -0.03 -3.47
N TYR A 71 0.07 -1.26 -3.57
CA TYR A 71 -0.42 -2.39 -2.82
C TYR A 71 0.63 -2.87 -1.83
N CYS A 72 0.20 -3.16 -0.61
CA CYS A 72 1.03 -3.69 0.46
C CYS A 72 0.37 -4.95 1.03
N GLU A 73 1.08 -6.07 0.95
CA GLU A 73 0.63 -7.37 1.43
C GLU A 73 1.47 -7.82 2.63
N PHE A 74 0.80 -8.17 3.72
CA PHE A 74 1.43 -8.70 4.92
C PHE A 74 1.45 -10.22 4.83
N GLY A 75 2.59 -10.77 4.41
CA GLY A 75 2.79 -12.22 4.29
C GLY A 75 2.80 -12.93 5.65
N PRO A 76 2.80 -14.27 5.65
CA PRO A 76 2.76 -15.08 6.88
C PRO A 76 3.99 -14.91 7.79
N GLU A 77 5.09 -14.39 7.25
CA GLU A 77 6.34 -14.14 7.98
C GLU A 77 6.44 -12.69 8.51
N TYR A 78 5.47 -11.83 8.25
CA TYR A 78 5.45 -10.48 8.83
C TYR A 78 5.16 -10.54 10.34
N PRO A 79 5.85 -9.77 11.20
CA PRO A 79 6.83 -8.71 10.91
C PRO A 79 8.30 -9.17 10.94
N VAL A 80 8.58 -10.48 10.90
CA VAL A 80 9.97 -10.98 10.82
C VAL A 80 10.58 -10.66 9.46
N LYS A 81 9.79 -10.78 8.39
CA LYS A 81 10.10 -10.31 7.04
C LYS A 81 9.31 -9.05 6.68
N PRO A 82 9.84 -8.18 5.80
CA PRO A 82 9.12 -6.99 5.37
C PRO A 82 7.81 -7.34 4.65
N PRO A 83 6.84 -6.42 4.66
CA PRO A 83 5.67 -6.58 3.83
C PRO A 83 6.06 -6.43 2.35
N LEU A 84 5.29 -7.08 1.48
CA LEU A 84 5.49 -6.95 0.03
C LEU A 84 4.78 -5.68 -0.45
N MET A 85 5.53 -4.70 -0.93
CA MET A 85 4.99 -3.44 -1.47
C MET A 85 5.30 -3.28 -2.95
N ARG A 86 4.31 -2.86 -3.73
CA ARG A 86 4.46 -2.59 -5.17
C ARG A 86 3.60 -1.42 -5.62
N PHE A 87 4.08 -0.70 -6.63
CA PHE A 87 3.28 0.24 -7.41
C PHE A 87 2.30 -0.54 -8.29
N PHE A 88 1.02 -0.19 -8.18
CA PHE A 88 -0.01 -0.64 -9.10
C PHE A 88 -0.17 0.34 -10.26
N THR A 89 -0.12 1.65 -9.98
CA THR A 89 0.01 2.66 -11.04
C THR A 89 1.39 2.53 -11.68
N PRO A 90 1.50 2.36 -13.01
CA PRO A 90 2.79 2.34 -13.69
C PRO A 90 3.58 3.61 -13.40
N VAL A 91 4.84 3.46 -12.99
CA VAL A 91 5.74 4.57 -12.69
C VAL A 91 7.08 4.32 -13.36
N TYR A 92 7.63 5.35 -14.00
CA TYR A 92 8.97 5.29 -14.56
C TYR A 92 9.96 5.81 -13.52
N HIS A 93 10.72 4.91 -12.90
CA HIS A 93 11.64 5.21 -11.80
C HIS A 93 12.77 4.18 -11.76
N CYS A 94 14.02 4.59 -11.53
CA CYS A 94 15.17 3.66 -11.60
C CYS A 94 15.15 2.55 -10.52
N ASN A 95 14.48 2.79 -9.39
CA ASN A 95 14.27 1.82 -8.32
C ASN A 95 12.94 1.07 -8.40
N VAL A 96 12.16 1.22 -9.49
CA VAL A 96 10.90 0.49 -9.70
C VAL A 96 10.93 -0.22 -11.04
N ASN A 97 10.75 -1.54 -11.03
CA ASN A 97 10.75 -2.30 -12.28
C ASN A 97 9.40 -2.22 -13.02
N SER A 98 9.31 -2.85 -14.20
CA SER A 98 8.11 -2.88 -15.04
C SER A 98 6.89 -3.57 -14.39
N GLU A 99 7.10 -4.40 -13.37
CA GLU A 99 6.04 -5.03 -12.57
C GLU A 99 5.62 -4.18 -11.35
N GLY A 100 6.23 -3.00 -11.17
CA GLY A 100 5.98 -2.11 -10.04
C GLY A 100 6.68 -2.52 -8.74
N ARG A 101 7.61 -3.49 -8.77
CA ARG A 101 8.39 -3.88 -7.58
C ARG A 101 9.39 -2.80 -7.23
N ILE A 102 9.49 -2.48 -5.95
CA ILE A 102 10.37 -1.44 -5.41
C ILE A 102 11.67 -2.10 -4.94
N CYS A 103 12.82 -1.66 -5.43
CA CYS A 103 14.13 -2.01 -4.87
C CYS A 103 14.56 -0.91 -3.89
N HIS A 104 14.56 -1.26 -2.61
CA HIS A 104 15.10 -0.41 -1.55
C HIS A 104 15.54 -1.28 -0.38
N ASN A 105 16.64 -0.92 0.26
CA ASN A 105 17.24 -1.71 1.35
C ASN A 105 16.29 -1.91 2.56
N ILE A 106 15.30 -1.02 2.74
CA ILE A 106 14.28 -1.11 3.80
C ILE A 106 13.39 -2.36 3.68
N PHE A 107 13.33 -2.96 2.48
CA PHE A 107 12.62 -4.21 2.21
C PHE A 107 13.57 -5.42 2.19
N ASP A 108 14.84 -5.25 2.55
CA ASP A 108 15.85 -6.29 2.49
C ASP A 108 16.82 -6.16 3.67
N ARG A 109 18.12 -5.92 3.44
CA ARG A 109 19.18 -5.92 4.45
C ARG A 109 19.00 -4.94 5.62
N ASN A 110 18.26 -3.85 5.42
CA ASN A 110 17.99 -2.85 6.46
C ASN A 110 16.65 -3.06 7.16
N TYR A 111 15.89 -4.10 6.80
CA TYR A 111 14.62 -4.39 7.46
C TYR A 111 14.81 -4.96 8.87
N SER A 112 13.95 -4.55 9.79
CA SER A 112 13.74 -5.25 11.07
C SER A 112 12.28 -5.13 11.50
N SER A 113 11.83 -6.00 12.40
CA SER A 113 10.45 -5.99 12.92
C SER A 113 10.08 -4.72 13.72
N GLN A 114 11.07 -3.87 14.04
CA GLN A 114 10.86 -2.57 14.67
C GLN A 114 10.48 -1.47 13.67
N ILE A 115 10.75 -1.68 12.38
CA ILE A 115 10.42 -0.71 11.33
C ILE A 115 8.91 -0.67 11.14
N THR A 116 8.37 0.53 11.28
CA THR A 116 6.96 0.83 11.13
C THR A 116 6.57 0.98 9.67
N MET A 117 5.28 0.79 9.37
CA MET A 117 4.74 1.09 8.04
C MET A 117 4.92 2.56 7.64
N ARG A 118 5.00 3.48 8.63
CA ARG A 118 5.28 4.89 8.38
C ARG A 118 6.67 5.07 7.78
N GLU A 119 7.68 4.47 8.40
CA GLU A 119 9.07 4.54 7.92
C GLU A 119 9.22 3.90 6.54
N ILE A 120 8.51 2.79 6.28
CA ILE A 120 8.46 2.17 4.95
C ILE A 120 7.87 3.13 3.91
N LEU A 121 6.73 3.75 4.20
CA LEU A 121 6.08 4.69 3.29
C LEU A 121 6.90 5.97 3.08
N ASP A 122 7.54 6.48 4.14
CA ASP A 122 8.44 7.63 4.06
C ASP A 122 9.67 7.31 3.19
N ALA A 123 10.22 6.10 3.26
CA ALA A 123 11.32 5.67 2.39
C ALA A 123 10.90 5.56 0.91
N VAL A 124 9.71 5.00 0.63
CA VAL A 124 9.19 4.94 -0.75
C VAL A 124 8.90 6.34 -1.30
N PHE A 125 8.34 7.24 -0.49
CA PHE A 125 8.15 8.63 -0.87
C PHE A 125 9.49 9.35 -1.08
N GLY A 126 10.48 9.07 -0.23
CA GLY A 126 11.84 9.58 -0.35
C GLY A 126 12.54 9.16 -1.64
N LEU A 127 12.33 7.93 -2.11
CA LEU A 127 12.85 7.47 -3.41
C LEU A 127 12.34 8.34 -4.56
N LEU A 128 11.06 8.72 -4.57
CA LEU A 128 10.50 9.59 -5.60
C LEU A 128 11.11 11.00 -5.58
N ILE A 129 11.65 11.46 -4.45
CA ILE A 129 12.35 12.74 -4.31
C ILE A 129 13.83 12.60 -4.72
N ALA A 130 14.48 11.55 -4.24
CA ALA A 130 15.90 11.30 -4.42
C ALA A 130 16.11 9.85 -4.89
N PRO A 131 16.08 9.62 -6.22
CA PRO A 131 16.29 8.28 -6.78
C PRO A 131 17.70 7.75 -6.49
N GLU A 132 17.83 6.44 -6.31
CA GLU A 132 19.09 5.77 -5.98
C GLU A 132 19.62 4.95 -7.18
N PRO A 133 20.42 5.54 -8.09
CA PRO A 133 20.87 4.87 -9.31
C PRO A 133 21.97 3.82 -9.11
N SER A 134 22.57 3.75 -7.91
CA SER A 134 23.66 2.82 -7.58
C SER A 134 23.22 1.37 -7.37
N ASP A 135 21.90 1.11 -7.36
CA ASP A 135 21.31 -0.23 -7.28
C ASP A 135 20.33 -0.44 -8.47
N PRO A 136 20.82 -0.42 -9.73
CA PRO A 136 19.97 -0.52 -10.91
C PRO A 136 19.36 -1.92 -11.03
N LEU A 137 18.03 -1.97 -11.10
CA LEU A 137 17.23 -3.20 -11.08
C LEU A 137 17.23 -3.99 -12.40
N ASP A 138 17.85 -3.50 -13.47
CA ASP A 138 17.82 -4.17 -14.78
C ASP A 138 19.24 -4.33 -15.36
N ARG A 139 19.68 -5.59 -15.47
CA ARG A 139 20.66 -6.08 -16.46
C ARG A 139 20.08 -7.29 -17.18
#